data_AF-A0A379WF76-F1
#
_entry.id   AF-A0A379WF76-F1
#
_cell.length_a   1.000
_cell.length_b   1.000
_cell.length_c   1.000
_cell.angle_alpha   90.00
_cell.angle_beta   90.00
_cell.angle_gamma   90.00
#
_symmetry.space_group_name_H-M   'P 1'
#
loop_
_entity.id
_entity.type
_entity.pdbx_description
1 polymer ?
#
loop_
_entity_poly.entity_id
_entity_poly.type
_entity_poly.pdbx_seq_one_letter_code
_entity_poly.pdbx_strand_id
1 'polypeptide(L)'
;MIKRKWSILFLLGLSFASVCQAGDDIDALYSRIAQKDIQALNELKALAKDNNAQALAELGFIYEYGVSVSVDIPQAIKYYEQACDLDGDYGCFNAAYFYEYGIGTQKDITQAKTLAKQLREKINLSNINLDKKVSERIIGSVYSNKLEAYRDLSFRPHFIQGLSFYFYAPQSDERKLLSRIGFDSSHLARIAILWAREGDPEVAYQTAKLVSTLYFNNETKR
;
A
#
# COMPACT_ATOMS: atom_id res chain seq x y z
N MET A 1 23.02 -70.38 -1.38
CA MET A 1 22.11 -69.45 -2.09
C MET A 1 21.31 -68.67 -1.05
N ILE A 2 21.72 -67.44 -0.73
CA ILE A 2 21.01 -66.56 0.20
C ILE A 2 20.90 -65.20 -0.49
N LYS A 3 19.68 -64.80 -0.86
CA LYS A 3 19.38 -63.54 -1.56
C LYS A 3 19.42 -62.38 -0.57
N ARG A 4 20.31 -61.41 -0.80
CA ARG A 4 20.33 -60.09 -0.14
C ARG A 4 19.05 -59.32 -0.49
N LYS A 5 18.22 -58.97 0.50
CA LYS A 5 17.22 -57.90 0.38
C LYS A 5 17.81 -56.62 0.96
N TRP A 6 17.90 -55.58 0.15
CA TRP A 6 18.23 -54.22 0.58
C TRP A 6 16.94 -53.59 1.13
N SER A 7 16.85 -53.45 2.45
CA SER A 7 15.86 -52.58 3.07
C SER A 7 16.53 -51.25 3.33
N ILE A 8 16.29 -50.30 2.42
CA ILE A 8 16.70 -48.91 2.55
C ILE A 8 15.93 -48.33 3.74
N LEU A 9 16.67 -47.96 4.79
CA LEU A 9 16.19 -47.10 5.87
C LEU A 9 15.77 -45.76 5.23
N PHE A 10 14.47 -45.48 5.18
CA PHE A 10 14.01 -44.10 5.02
C PHE A 10 14.22 -43.42 6.38
N LEU A 11 15.39 -42.82 6.54
CA LEU A 11 15.60 -41.79 7.55
C LEU A 11 14.69 -40.62 7.18
N LEU A 12 13.54 -40.52 7.86
CA LEU A 12 12.77 -39.27 7.95
C LEU A 12 13.60 -38.27 8.77
N GLY A 13 14.65 -37.77 8.13
CA GLY A 13 15.49 -36.68 8.60
C GLY A 13 15.34 -35.53 7.63
N LEU A 14 14.32 -34.71 7.86
CA LEU A 14 14.29 -33.28 7.56
C LEU A 14 13.37 -32.67 8.63
N SER A 15 13.85 -32.53 9.88
CA SER A 15 14.56 -31.35 10.35
C SER A 15 13.83 -30.07 9.99
N PHE A 16 13.20 -29.46 11.00
CA PHE A 16 12.82 -28.05 11.06
C PHE A 16 12.53 -27.44 9.68
N ALA A 17 11.31 -27.64 9.18
CA ALA A 17 10.66 -26.46 8.62
C ALA A 17 10.72 -25.47 9.78
N SER A 18 11.60 -24.48 9.64
CA SER A 18 11.58 -23.35 10.52
C SER A 18 10.11 -22.95 10.61
N VAL A 19 9.60 -22.87 11.83
CA VAL A 19 8.68 -21.79 12.13
C VAL A 19 9.52 -20.52 11.90
N CYS A 20 9.77 -20.18 10.63
CA CYS A 20 9.79 -18.79 10.25
C CYS A 20 8.43 -18.33 10.75
N GLN A 21 8.44 -17.39 11.68
CA GLN A 21 7.28 -16.56 11.91
C GLN A 21 6.78 -16.16 10.52
N ALA A 22 5.69 -16.77 10.08
CA ALA A 22 4.92 -16.33 8.94
C ALA A 22 4.22 -15.04 9.40
N GLY A 23 5.01 -14.03 9.74
CA GLY A 23 4.55 -12.67 9.86
C GLY A 23 4.31 -12.20 8.44
N ASP A 24 3.06 -12.32 8.01
CA ASP A 24 2.31 -11.18 7.51
C ASP A 24 3.00 -10.33 6.44
N ASP A 25 3.50 -10.95 5.36
CA ASP A 25 3.84 -10.18 4.16
C ASP A 25 2.53 -9.72 3.49
N ILE A 26 2.03 -8.57 3.92
CA ILE A 26 0.82 -7.93 3.40
C ILE A 26 0.93 -7.71 1.89
N ASP A 27 2.13 -7.52 1.33
CA ASP A 27 2.34 -7.40 -0.11
C ASP A 27 2.11 -8.73 -0.85
N ALA A 28 2.50 -9.85 -0.23
CA ALA A 28 2.22 -11.18 -0.74
C ALA A 28 0.71 -11.50 -0.66
N LEU A 29 0.05 -11.11 0.44
CA LEU A 29 -1.40 -11.23 0.58
C LEU A 29 -2.12 -10.41 -0.48
N TYR A 30 -1.75 -9.14 -0.66
CA TYR A 30 -2.30 -8.29 -1.72
C TYR A 30 -2.16 -8.96 -3.09
N SER A 31 -0.97 -9.49 -3.40
CA SER A 31 -0.68 -10.11 -4.71
C SER A 31 -1.56 -11.32 -4.99
N ARG A 32 -1.89 -12.12 -3.95
CA ARG A 32 -2.86 -13.22 -4.02
C ARG A 32 -4.29 -12.72 -4.15
N ILE A 33 -4.68 -11.69 -3.38
CA ILE A 33 -6.00 -11.05 -3.47
C ILE A 33 -6.23 -10.51 -4.89
N ALA A 34 -5.25 -9.86 -5.51
CA ALA A 34 -5.32 -9.36 -6.89
C ALA A 34 -5.53 -10.48 -7.94
N GLN A 35 -5.21 -11.74 -7.58
CA GLN A 35 -5.47 -12.95 -8.36
C GLN A 35 -6.79 -13.65 -7.96
N LYS A 36 -7.66 -12.94 -7.22
CA LYS A 36 -8.96 -13.41 -6.72
C LYS A 36 -8.88 -14.56 -5.71
N ASP A 37 -7.77 -14.69 -5.00
CA ASP A 37 -7.65 -15.61 -3.87
C ASP A 37 -8.45 -15.07 -2.66
N ILE A 38 -9.64 -15.66 -2.43
CA ILE A 38 -10.51 -15.30 -1.31
C ILE A 38 -9.91 -15.71 0.04
N GLN A 39 -9.05 -16.74 0.07
CA GLN A 39 -8.38 -17.15 1.31
C GLN A 39 -7.41 -16.06 1.78
N ALA A 40 -6.65 -15.47 0.86
CA ALA A 40 -5.76 -14.35 1.16
C ALA A 40 -6.52 -13.12 1.71
N LEU A 41 -7.72 -12.84 1.20
CA LEU A 41 -8.58 -11.78 1.74
C LEU A 41 -9.03 -12.08 3.18
N ASN A 42 -9.34 -13.33 3.48
CA ASN A 42 -9.72 -13.74 4.83
C ASN A 42 -8.54 -13.70 5.80
N GLU A 43 -7.34 -14.08 5.35
CA GLU A 43 -6.09 -13.95 6.10
C GLU A 43 -5.82 -12.47 6.43
N LEU A 44 -5.91 -11.56 5.45
CA LEU A 44 -5.74 -10.12 5.67
C LEU A 44 -6.78 -9.55 6.65
N LYS A 45 -8.05 -10.00 6.57
CA LYS A 45 -9.10 -9.64 7.53
C LYS A 45 -8.82 -10.14 8.94
N ALA A 46 -8.21 -11.31 9.10
CA ALA A 46 -7.80 -11.82 10.40
C ALA A 46 -6.71 -10.93 11.02
N LEU A 47 -5.69 -10.56 10.24
CA LEU A 47 -4.65 -9.63 10.68
C LEU A 47 -5.23 -8.28 11.12
N ALA A 48 -6.15 -7.74 10.33
CA ALA A 48 -6.84 -6.49 10.66
C ALA A 48 -7.63 -6.59 11.98
N LYS A 49 -8.27 -7.74 12.23
CA LYS A 49 -8.99 -8.00 13.49
C LYS A 49 -8.06 -8.09 14.70
N ASP A 50 -6.82 -8.52 14.48
CA ASP A 50 -5.77 -8.58 15.51
C ASP A 50 -5.04 -7.22 15.67
N ASN A 51 -5.69 -6.12 15.30
CA ASN A 51 -5.20 -4.74 15.39
C ASN A 51 -3.89 -4.49 14.61
N ASN A 52 -3.69 -5.15 13.47
CA ASN A 52 -2.60 -4.82 12.56
C ASN A 52 -2.98 -3.58 11.71
N ALA A 53 -2.39 -2.42 12.02
CA ALA A 53 -2.67 -1.15 11.35
C ALA A 53 -2.36 -1.19 9.84
N GLN A 54 -1.32 -1.90 9.41
CA GLN A 54 -0.97 -2.04 8.00
C GLN A 54 -2.02 -2.90 7.26
N ALA A 55 -2.50 -3.98 7.88
CA ALA A 55 -3.56 -4.81 7.30
C ALA A 55 -4.88 -4.05 7.17
N LEU A 56 -5.22 -3.23 8.18
CA LEU A 56 -6.37 -2.33 8.11
C LEU A 56 -6.22 -1.31 6.97
N ALA A 57 -5.06 -0.67 6.83
CA ALA A 57 -4.84 0.27 5.75
C ALA A 57 -4.87 -0.39 4.36
N GLU A 58 -4.34 -1.62 4.22
CA GLU A 58 -4.44 -2.40 2.99
C GLU A 58 -5.88 -2.81 2.67
N LEU A 59 -6.71 -3.15 3.67
CA LEU A 59 -8.15 -3.34 3.45
C LEU A 59 -8.81 -2.04 2.97
N GLY A 60 -8.42 -0.89 3.53
CA GLY A 60 -8.82 0.43 3.03
C GLY A 60 -8.52 0.57 1.53
N PHE A 61 -7.30 0.24 1.11
CA PHE A 61 -6.88 0.27 -0.30
C PHE A 61 -7.72 -0.67 -1.18
N ILE A 62 -7.93 -1.90 -0.72
CA ILE A 62 -8.69 -2.93 -1.44
C ILE A 62 -10.12 -2.46 -1.71
N TYR A 63 -10.79 -1.87 -0.72
CA TYR A 63 -12.15 -1.34 -0.89
C TYR A 63 -12.18 -0.01 -1.65
N GLU A 64 -11.14 0.81 -1.56
CA GLU A 64 -11.02 2.06 -2.34
C GLU A 64 -10.94 1.77 -3.83
N TYR A 65 -10.11 0.81 -4.25
CA TYR A 65 -9.86 0.51 -5.66
C TYR A 65 -10.58 -0.75 -6.19
N GLY A 66 -11.34 -1.45 -5.34
CA GLY A 66 -12.10 -2.63 -5.74
C GLY A 66 -11.23 -3.82 -6.15
N VAL A 67 -10.20 -4.13 -5.35
CA VAL A 67 -9.28 -5.24 -5.64
C VAL A 67 -9.92 -6.57 -5.23
N SER A 68 -10.52 -7.27 -6.21
CA SER A 68 -11.27 -8.52 -6.00
C SER A 68 -12.50 -8.39 -5.08
N VAL A 69 -12.91 -7.15 -4.80
CA VAL A 69 -14.16 -6.76 -4.14
C VAL A 69 -14.77 -5.61 -4.93
N SER A 70 -16.05 -5.30 -4.70
CA SER A 70 -16.62 -4.06 -5.24
C SER A 70 -16.03 -2.84 -4.54
N VAL A 71 -15.87 -1.75 -5.28
CA VAL A 71 -15.50 -0.45 -4.69
C VAL A 71 -16.54 -0.04 -3.64
N ASP A 72 -16.07 0.30 -2.44
CA ASP A 72 -16.88 0.79 -1.32
C ASP A 72 -16.07 1.82 -0.52
N ILE A 73 -16.19 3.10 -0.93
CA ILE A 73 -15.46 4.20 -0.29
C ILE A 73 -15.84 4.38 1.19
N PRO A 74 -17.13 4.37 1.59
CA PRO A 74 -17.48 4.40 3.02
C PRO A 74 -16.80 3.31 3.86
N GLN A 75 -16.72 2.09 3.33
CA GLN A 75 -16.02 0.99 4.00
C GLN A 75 -14.51 1.20 4.04
N ALA A 76 -13.91 1.72 2.97
CA ALA A 76 -12.49 2.08 2.93
C ALA A 76 -12.15 3.13 4.00
N ILE A 77 -12.97 4.19 4.14
CA ILE A 77 -12.81 5.23 5.15
C ILE A 77 -12.76 4.62 6.55
N LYS A 78 -13.69 3.71 6.88
CA LYS A 78 -13.71 3.06 8.20
C LYS A 78 -12.42 2.28 8.49
N TYR A 79 -11.90 1.55 7.52
CA TYR A 79 -10.64 0.83 7.69
C TYR A 79 -9.45 1.77 7.85
N TYR A 80 -9.42 2.87 7.10
CA TYR A 80 -8.38 3.89 7.24
C TYR A 80 -8.45 4.61 8.60
N GLU A 81 -9.64 4.91 9.12
CA GLU A 81 -9.82 5.45 10.48
C GLU A 81 -9.31 4.47 11.54
N GLN A 82 -9.69 3.20 11.45
CA GLN A 82 -9.20 2.16 12.37
C GLN A 82 -7.67 2.00 12.31
N ALA A 83 -7.08 2.04 11.12
CA ALA A 83 -5.63 2.06 10.97
C ALA A 83 -5.01 3.31 11.62
N CYS A 84 -5.66 4.47 11.50
CA CYS A 84 -5.20 5.72 12.12
C CYS A 84 -5.27 5.67 13.66
N ASP A 85 -6.33 5.08 14.23
CA ASP A 85 -6.50 4.90 15.67
C ASP A 85 -5.39 4.03 16.29
N LEU A 86 -4.77 3.18 15.47
CA LEU A 86 -3.61 2.35 15.80
C LEU A 86 -2.28 2.99 15.38
N ASP A 87 -2.26 4.31 15.22
CA ASP A 87 -1.10 5.13 14.85
C ASP A 87 -0.49 4.76 13.47
N GLY A 88 -1.33 4.23 12.56
CA GLY A 88 -0.98 3.93 11.18
C GLY A 88 -1.08 5.14 10.26
N ASP A 89 0.07 5.70 9.87
CA ASP A 89 0.18 6.90 9.03
C ASP A 89 -0.62 6.80 7.71
N TYR A 90 -0.56 5.64 7.05
CA TYR A 90 -1.26 5.38 5.80
C TYR A 90 -2.78 5.51 5.99
N GLY A 91 -3.31 5.02 7.11
CA GLY A 91 -4.71 5.18 7.50
C GLY A 91 -5.07 6.64 7.74
N CYS A 92 -4.31 7.33 8.59
CA CYS A 92 -4.59 8.73 8.93
C CYS A 92 -4.61 9.63 7.69
N PHE A 93 -3.64 9.48 6.79
CA PHE A 93 -3.55 10.25 5.56
C PHE A 93 -4.79 10.03 4.68
N ASN A 94 -5.18 8.78 4.40
CA ASN A 94 -6.28 8.53 3.48
C ASN A 94 -7.64 8.87 4.08
N ALA A 95 -7.86 8.60 5.37
CA ALA A 95 -9.08 9.03 6.05
C ALA A 95 -9.22 10.56 6.00
N ALA A 96 -8.16 11.31 6.30
CA ALA A 96 -8.16 12.77 6.24
C ALA A 96 -8.48 13.28 4.83
N TYR A 97 -7.90 12.68 3.79
CA TYR A 97 -8.19 12.98 2.38
C TYR A 97 -9.68 12.87 2.04
N PHE A 98 -10.34 11.77 2.46
CA PHE A 98 -11.75 11.56 2.15
C PHE A 98 -12.66 12.58 2.84
N TYR A 99 -12.39 12.91 4.11
CA TYR A 99 -13.16 13.95 4.82
C TYR A 99 -12.89 15.36 4.28
N GLU A 100 -11.65 15.66 3.86
CA GLU A 100 -11.29 16.98 3.32
C GLU A 100 -12.05 17.30 2.03
N TYR A 101 -12.22 16.29 1.16
CA TYR A 101 -12.87 16.46 -0.13
C TYR A 101 -14.32 15.93 -0.19
N GLY A 102 -14.80 15.25 0.85
CA GLY A 102 -16.16 14.69 0.88
C GLY A 102 -16.38 13.59 -0.17
N ILE A 103 -15.37 12.75 -0.41
CA ILE A 103 -15.46 11.64 -1.37
C ILE A 103 -15.97 10.41 -0.62
N GLY A 104 -17.13 9.88 -1.00
CA GLY A 104 -17.76 8.74 -0.32
C GLY A 104 -18.21 9.01 1.12
N THR A 105 -18.16 10.28 1.56
CA THR A 105 -18.64 10.76 2.87
C THR A 105 -19.05 12.23 2.75
N GLN A 106 -19.67 12.78 3.78
CA GLN A 106 -19.86 14.24 3.85
C GLN A 106 -18.52 14.92 4.13
N LYS A 107 -18.29 16.06 3.47
CA LYS A 107 -17.10 16.87 3.73
C LYS A 107 -17.10 17.34 5.18
N ASP A 108 -16.06 16.98 5.92
CA ASP A 108 -15.86 17.36 7.32
C ASP A 108 -14.42 17.85 7.53
N ILE A 109 -14.24 19.16 7.47
CA ILE A 109 -12.93 19.80 7.66
C ILE A 109 -12.42 19.65 9.10
N THR A 110 -13.31 19.54 10.07
CA THR A 110 -12.90 19.37 11.47
C THR A 110 -12.30 17.99 11.67
N GLN A 111 -12.98 16.96 11.19
CA GLN A 111 -12.47 15.58 11.23
C GLN A 111 -11.18 15.43 10.42
N ALA A 112 -11.12 16.00 9.21
CA ALA A 112 -9.90 16.00 8.40
C ALA A 112 -8.71 16.65 9.12
N LYS A 113 -8.93 17.78 9.81
CA LYS A 113 -7.88 18.44 10.62
C LYS A 113 -7.46 17.62 11.82
N THR A 114 -8.38 16.91 12.47
CA THR A 114 -8.07 16.00 13.59
C THR A 114 -7.18 14.86 13.12
N LEU A 115 -7.54 14.19 12.03
CA LEU A 115 -6.74 13.10 11.45
C LEU A 115 -5.38 13.59 10.94
N ALA A 116 -5.33 14.76 10.29
CA ALA A 116 -4.06 15.38 9.86
C ALA A 116 -3.17 15.80 11.04
N LYS A 117 -3.77 16.19 12.17
CA LYS A 117 -3.04 16.46 13.42
C LYS A 117 -2.51 15.17 14.03
N GLN A 118 -3.31 14.10 14.09
CA GLN A 118 -2.88 12.78 14.55
C GLN A 118 -1.71 12.26 13.72
N LEU A 119 -1.82 12.33 12.39
CA LEU A 119 -0.70 12.08 11.47
C LEU A 119 0.52 12.89 11.95
N ARG A 120 0.48 14.22 11.96
CA ARG A 120 1.65 15.04 12.33
C ARG A 120 2.25 14.79 13.72
N GLU A 121 1.44 14.50 14.74
CA GLU A 121 1.88 14.41 16.14
C GLU A 121 2.29 13.01 16.55
N LYS A 122 1.65 11.98 15.98
CA LYS A 122 1.85 10.59 16.36
C LYS A 122 2.67 9.78 15.36
N ILE A 123 2.93 10.30 14.15
CA ILE A 123 3.86 9.63 13.24
C ILE A 123 5.18 9.43 14.00
N ASN A 124 5.67 8.20 13.97
CA ASN A 124 7.04 7.87 14.36
C ASN A 124 8.04 8.44 13.32
N LEU A 125 8.07 9.77 13.13
CA LEU A 125 9.02 10.48 12.25
C LEU A 125 10.40 10.52 12.88
N SER A 126 10.66 9.74 13.95
CA SER A 126 11.98 9.68 14.59
C SER A 126 13.11 9.44 13.59
N ASN A 127 12.81 8.88 12.41
CA ASN A 127 13.73 8.63 11.31
C ASN A 127 13.50 9.47 10.02
N ILE A 128 12.65 10.48 10.04
CA ILE A 128 12.37 11.41 8.92
C ILE A 128 12.68 12.84 9.38
N ASN A 129 13.73 13.44 8.83
CA ASN A 129 14.13 14.81 9.12
C ASN A 129 13.66 15.78 8.03
N LEU A 130 12.35 16.06 8.00
CA LEU A 130 11.77 17.08 7.12
C LEU A 130 11.32 18.31 7.91
N ASP A 131 11.56 19.49 7.33
CA ASP A 131 10.91 20.70 7.80
C ASP A 131 9.37 20.56 7.70
N LYS A 132 8.67 21.09 8.70
CA LYS A 132 7.21 21.00 8.79
C LYS A 132 6.54 21.52 7.52
N LYS A 133 6.96 22.67 6.98
CA LYS A 133 6.36 23.25 5.77
C LYS A 133 6.62 22.37 4.54
N VAL A 134 7.78 21.71 4.48
CA VAL A 134 8.10 20.77 3.40
C VAL A 134 7.16 19.56 3.45
N SER A 135 6.97 18.96 4.63
CA SER A 135 6.04 17.83 4.80
C SER A 135 4.59 18.20 4.43
N GLU A 136 4.13 19.39 4.85
CA GLU A 136 2.80 19.91 4.53
C GLU A 136 2.60 20.13 3.03
N ARG A 137 3.62 20.67 2.36
CA ARG A 137 3.60 20.86 0.90
C ARG A 137 3.53 19.53 0.16
N ILE A 138 4.28 18.53 0.59
CA ILE A 138 4.25 17.19 -0.03
C ILE A 138 2.87 16.57 0.16
N ILE A 139 2.38 16.49 1.39
CA ILE A 139 1.04 15.93 1.70
C ILE A 139 -0.04 16.63 0.89
N GLY A 140 -0.05 17.97 0.88
CA GLY A 140 -1.02 18.76 0.11
C GLY A 140 -0.93 18.52 -1.40
N SER A 141 0.28 18.36 -1.94
CA SER A 141 0.46 18.02 -3.36
C SER A 141 -0.06 16.61 -3.69
N VAL A 142 0.14 15.63 -2.80
CA VAL A 142 -0.39 14.28 -3.02
C VAL A 142 -1.92 14.31 -2.97
N TYR A 143 -2.53 15.02 -2.02
CA TYR A 143 -3.97 15.23 -1.94
C TYR A 143 -4.56 15.84 -3.21
N SER A 144 -4.00 16.98 -3.65
CA SER A 144 -4.52 17.67 -4.84
C SER A 144 -4.37 16.81 -6.09
N ASN A 145 -3.23 16.15 -6.26
CA ASN A 145 -2.98 15.33 -7.46
C ASN A 145 -3.84 14.05 -7.45
N LYS A 146 -4.06 13.44 -6.27
CA LYS A 146 -4.96 12.28 -6.12
C LYS A 146 -6.40 12.67 -6.43
N LEU A 147 -6.86 13.82 -5.93
CA LEU A 147 -8.18 14.37 -6.24
C LEU A 147 -8.37 14.65 -7.72
N GLU A 148 -7.37 15.23 -8.38
CA GLU A 148 -7.46 15.52 -9.81
C GLU A 148 -7.49 14.24 -10.63
N ALA A 149 -6.64 13.25 -10.30
CA ALA A 149 -6.66 11.92 -10.91
C ALA A 149 -7.97 11.13 -10.68
N TYR A 150 -8.71 11.46 -9.61
CA TYR A 150 -10.04 10.93 -9.34
C TYR A 150 -11.12 11.62 -10.19
N ARG A 151 -11.00 12.94 -10.43
CA ARG A 151 -12.00 13.74 -11.17
C ARG A 151 -11.81 13.69 -12.69
N ASP A 152 -10.57 13.65 -13.13
CA ASP A 152 -10.16 13.65 -14.54
C ASP A 152 -9.16 12.52 -14.77
N LEU A 153 -9.61 11.50 -15.50
CA LEU A 153 -8.80 10.31 -15.78
C LEU A 153 -7.55 10.67 -16.61
N SER A 154 -7.60 11.74 -17.41
CA SER A 154 -6.44 12.20 -18.20
C SER A 154 -5.29 12.74 -17.33
N PHE A 155 -5.56 13.02 -16.05
CA PHE A 155 -4.56 13.46 -15.09
C PHE A 155 -3.78 12.28 -14.46
N ARG A 156 -4.29 11.05 -14.56
CA ARG A 156 -3.67 9.87 -13.95
C ARG A 156 -2.21 9.61 -14.36
N PRO A 157 -1.81 9.78 -15.64
CA PRO A 157 -0.40 9.70 -16.01
C PRO A 157 0.49 10.70 -15.28
N HIS A 158 0.01 11.94 -15.09
CA HIS A 158 0.73 12.99 -14.37
C HIS A 158 0.89 12.66 -12.90
N PHE A 159 -0.14 12.06 -12.29
CA PHE A 159 -0.07 11.54 -10.92
C PHE A 159 1.02 10.47 -10.78
N ILE A 160 1.03 9.47 -11.67
CA ILE A 160 2.03 8.40 -11.68
C ILE A 160 3.44 8.98 -11.87
N GLN A 161 3.62 9.87 -12.85
CA GLN A 161 4.91 10.47 -13.15
C GLN A 161 5.43 11.34 -11.98
N GLY A 162 4.55 12.17 -11.41
CA GLY A 162 4.90 13.10 -10.34
C GLY A 162 5.39 12.39 -9.07
N LEU A 163 4.76 11.28 -8.70
CA LEU A 163 5.22 10.45 -7.58
C LEU A 163 6.44 9.62 -7.92
N SER A 164 6.53 9.11 -9.15
CA SER A 164 7.69 8.32 -9.60
C SER A 164 9.01 9.09 -9.46
N PHE A 165 9.00 10.43 -9.64
CA PHE A 165 10.18 11.29 -9.44
C PHE A 165 10.91 11.02 -8.12
N TYR A 166 10.16 10.87 -7.02
CA TYR A 166 10.72 10.66 -5.68
C TYR A 166 11.37 9.29 -5.49
N PHE A 167 11.12 8.32 -6.37
CA PHE A 167 11.73 6.99 -6.29
C PHE A 167 13.11 6.92 -6.93
N TYR A 168 13.42 7.86 -7.82
CA TYR A 168 14.73 8.00 -8.46
C TYR A 168 15.73 8.80 -7.61
N ALA A 169 15.24 9.58 -6.64
CA ALA A 169 16.09 10.24 -5.66
C ALA A 169 16.70 9.22 -4.67
N PRO A 170 17.94 9.44 -4.18
CA PRO A 170 18.52 8.68 -3.06
C PRO A 170 17.57 8.64 -1.86
N GLN A 171 17.78 7.75 -0.87
CA GLN A 171 16.90 7.58 0.30
C GLN A 171 16.65 8.89 1.08
N SER A 172 15.74 9.70 0.56
CA SER A 172 15.44 11.02 1.06
C SER A 172 14.28 10.91 2.04
N ASP A 173 14.20 11.87 2.94
CA ASP A 173 13.14 11.87 3.94
C ASP A 173 11.77 12.11 3.29
N GLU A 174 11.71 12.72 2.10
CA GLU A 174 10.50 12.80 1.26
C GLU A 174 10.03 11.42 0.80
N ARG A 175 10.95 10.57 0.33
CA ARG A 175 10.61 9.20 -0.08
C ARG A 175 10.11 8.38 1.11
N LYS A 176 10.73 8.53 2.28
CA LYS A 176 10.27 7.87 3.51
C LYS A 176 8.88 8.36 3.91
N LEU A 177 8.62 9.67 3.79
CA LEU A 177 7.30 10.24 4.06
C LEU A 177 6.26 9.63 3.12
N LEU A 178 6.51 9.63 1.80
CA LEU A 178 5.62 9.03 0.81
C LEU A 178 5.34 7.55 1.10
N SER A 179 6.35 6.78 1.49
CA SER A 179 6.15 5.38 1.88
C SER A 179 5.23 5.23 3.08
N ARG A 180 5.40 6.04 4.13
CA ARG A 180 4.53 6.02 5.32
C ARG A 180 3.08 6.32 5.01
N ILE A 181 2.81 7.22 4.07
CA ILE A 181 1.44 7.60 3.68
C ILE A 181 0.84 6.75 2.55
N GLY A 182 1.47 5.61 2.22
CA GLY A 182 0.95 4.64 1.23
C GLY A 182 1.22 4.99 -0.23
N PHE A 183 2.30 5.73 -0.50
CA PHE A 183 2.79 6.07 -1.83
C PHE A 183 4.25 5.67 -2.01
N ASP A 184 4.65 4.52 -1.46
CA ASP A 184 5.89 3.88 -1.91
C ASP A 184 5.76 3.37 -3.35
N SER A 185 6.86 2.83 -3.87
CA SER A 185 6.94 2.31 -5.22
C SER A 185 5.98 1.15 -5.48
N SER A 186 5.76 0.28 -4.49
CA SER A 186 4.87 -0.88 -4.63
C SER A 186 3.42 -0.40 -4.74
N HIS A 187 2.98 0.47 -3.84
CA HIS A 187 1.63 1.04 -3.85
C HIS A 187 1.36 1.86 -5.13
N LEU A 188 2.33 2.69 -5.57
CA LEU A 188 2.15 3.42 -6.82
C LEU A 188 2.05 2.49 -8.02
N ALA A 189 2.86 1.43 -8.07
CA ALA A 189 2.76 0.42 -9.13
C ALA A 189 1.40 -0.29 -9.12
N ARG A 190 0.85 -0.60 -7.94
CA ARG A 190 -0.51 -1.18 -7.82
C ARG A 190 -1.57 -0.25 -8.40
N ILE A 191 -1.57 1.02 -8.00
CA ILE A 191 -2.50 2.04 -8.53
C ILE A 191 -2.36 2.15 -10.05
N ALA A 192 -1.13 2.25 -10.55
CA ALA A 192 -0.84 2.38 -11.98
C ALA A 192 -1.36 1.17 -12.77
N ILE A 193 -1.12 -0.06 -12.28
CA ILE A 193 -1.63 -1.30 -12.89
C ILE A 193 -3.16 -1.32 -12.90
N LEU A 194 -3.80 -0.90 -11.81
CA LEU A 194 -5.27 -0.85 -11.72
C LEU A 194 -5.85 0.12 -12.75
N TRP A 195 -5.30 1.33 -12.84
CA TRP A 195 -5.74 2.33 -13.83
C TRP A 195 -5.41 1.93 -15.27
N ALA A 196 -4.28 1.27 -15.52
CA ALA A 196 -3.93 0.80 -16.87
C ALA A 196 -4.94 -0.21 -17.43
N ARG A 197 -5.60 -0.99 -16.55
CA ARG A 197 -6.66 -1.94 -16.96
C ARG A 197 -7.93 -1.25 -17.45
N GLU A 198 -8.10 0.05 -17.18
CA GLU A 198 -9.23 0.83 -17.67
C GLU A 198 -9.05 1.28 -19.15
N GLY A 199 -7.89 1.01 -19.76
CA GLY A 199 -7.69 1.13 -21.21
C GLY A 199 -7.03 2.42 -21.70
N ASP A 200 -6.52 3.27 -20.80
CA ASP A 200 -5.76 4.46 -21.18
C ASP A 200 -4.32 4.08 -21.61
N PRO A 201 -3.91 4.34 -22.87
CA PRO A 201 -2.60 3.95 -23.38
C PRO A 201 -1.44 4.71 -22.72
N GLU A 202 -1.65 5.96 -22.29
CA GLU A 202 -0.61 6.74 -21.63
C GLU A 202 -0.40 6.25 -20.20
N VAL A 203 -1.49 5.89 -19.49
CA VAL A 203 -1.38 5.23 -18.18
C VAL A 203 -0.64 3.89 -18.32
N ALA A 204 -0.95 3.09 -19.34
CA ALA A 204 -0.26 1.83 -19.58
C ALA A 204 1.25 2.03 -19.86
N TYR A 205 1.60 3.05 -20.64
CA TYR A 205 2.99 3.42 -20.89
C TYR A 205 3.74 3.82 -19.61
N GLN A 206 3.18 4.74 -18.82
CA GLN A 206 3.79 5.15 -17.55
C GLN A 206 3.91 3.99 -16.56
N THR A 207 2.91 3.09 -16.55
CA THR A 207 2.93 1.87 -15.73
C THR A 207 4.09 0.96 -16.13
N ALA A 208 4.27 0.67 -17.42
CA ALA A 208 5.36 -0.17 -17.91
C ALA A 208 6.73 0.42 -17.57
N LYS A 209 6.89 1.75 -17.71
CA LYS A 209 8.11 2.46 -17.33
C LYS A 209 8.40 2.37 -15.83
N LEU A 210 7.39 2.56 -14.98
CA LEU A 210 7.52 2.42 -13.53
C LEU A 210 7.92 1.00 -13.13
N VAL A 211 7.17 -0.01 -13.58
CA VAL A 211 7.38 -1.41 -13.19
C VAL A 211 8.75 -1.94 -13.66
N SER A 212 9.14 -1.64 -14.90
CA SER A 212 10.46 -2.05 -15.42
C SER A 212 11.61 -1.46 -14.59
N THR A 213 11.52 -0.18 -14.24
CA THR A 213 12.51 0.48 -13.38
C THR A 213 12.63 -0.21 -12.03
N LEU A 214 11.50 -0.54 -11.39
CA LEU A 214 11.49 -1.19 -10.08
C LEU A 214 12.12 -2.60 -10.14
N TYR A 215 11.88 -3.32 -11.22
CA TYR A 215 12.50 -4.62 -11.47
C TYR A 215 14.04 -4.52 -11.51
N PHE A 216 14.58 -3.65 -12.37
CA PHE A 216 16.04 -3.48 -12.52
C PHE A 216 16.74 -2.97 -11.24
N ASN A 217 16.09 -2.08 -10.49
CA ASN A 217 16.63 -1.55 -9.24
C ASN A 217 16.66 -2.60 -8.11
N ASN A 218 15.83 -3.64 -8.18
CA ASN A 218 15.84 -4.74 -7.21
C ASN A 218 16.89 -5.80 -7.56
N GLU A 219 17.15 -6.04 -8.85
CA GLU A 219 18.22 -6.96 -9.29
C GLU A 219 19.62 -6.42 -8.99
N THR A 220 19.84 -5.11 -9.11
CA THR A 220 21.14 -4.47 -8.83
C THR A 220 21.49 -4.36 -7.34
N LYS A 221 20.54 -4.66 -6.44
CA LYS A 221 20.73 -4.67 -4.98
C LYS A 221 20.93 -6.07 -4.39
N ARG A 222 20.80 -7.13 -5.20
CA ARG A 222 21.09 -8.52 -4.82
C ARG A 222 22.53 -8.88 -5.18
#